data_AF-A0A6C2UVE8-F1
#
_entry.id   AF-A0A6C2UVE8-F1
#
_cell.length_a   1.000
_cell.length_b   1.000
_cell.length_c   1.000
_cell.angle_alpha   90.00
_cell.angle_beta   90.00
_cell.angle_gamma   90.00
#
_symmetry.space_group_name_H-M   'P 1'
#
loop_
_entity.id
_entity.type
_entity.pdbx_description
1 polymer ?
#
loop_
_entity_poly.entity_id
_entity_poly.type
_entity_poly.pdbx_seq_one_letter_code
_entity_poly.pdbx_strand_id
1 'polypeptide(L)'
;MNLNRIADMLEAELVHGPAGWEQINIETVFASDLMSDVLMSERDEMLLITSLSTEQSIRSAGIVGSEAVIIANKKTVTEGMIELAKDQDVALLCTKFPKYESCIRIGRLMGA
;
A
#
# COMPACT_ATOMS: atom_id res chain seq x y z
N MET A 1 -10.37 8.93 -0.99
CA MET A 1 -9.28 9.86 -0.60
C MET A 1 -8.11 9.65 -1.54
N ASN A 2 -7.42 10.69 -1.97
CA ASN A 2 -6.37 10.53 -2.96
C ASN A 2 -5.06 9.96 -2.39
N LEU A 3 -4.41 9.02 -3.12
CA LEU A 3 -3.19 8.32 -2.70
C LEU A 3 -2.02 9.29 -2.42
N ASN A 4 -1.86 10.36 -3.19
CA ASN A 4 -0.80 11.34 -2.98
C ASN A 4 -0.90 12.01 -1.59
N ARG A 5 -2.12 12.29 -1.13
CA ARG A 5 -2.32 12.88 0.21
C ARG A 5 -1.94 11.92 1.33
N ILE A 6 -2.15 10.62 1.11
CA ILE A 6 -1.72 9.58 2.06
C ILE A 6 -0.20 9.48 2.06
N ALA A 7 0.43 9.50 0.88
CA ALA A 7 1.87 9.46 0.73
C ALA A 7 2.55 10.65 1.42
N ASP A 8 2.10 11.88 1.17
CA ASP A 8 2.61 13.11 1.80
C ASP A 8 2.54 13.03 3.33
N MET A 9 1.39 12.61 3.86
CA MET A 9 1.16 12.53 5.30
C MET A 9 2.06 11.47 5.98
N LEU A 10 2.33 10.36 5.29
CA LEU A 10 3.20 9.29 5.77
C LEU A 10 4.67 9.52 5.45
N GLU A 11 5.03 10.66 4.85
CA GLU A 11 6.38 10.88 4.30
C GLU A 11 6.84 9.64 3.51
N ALA A 12 5.93 9.08 2.70
CA ALA A 12 6.16 7.85 1.98
C ALA A 12 6.96 8.12 0.71
N GLU A 13 8.01 7.34 0.50
CA GLU A 13 8.82 7.36 -0.71
C GLU A 13 8.13 6.49 -1.77
N LEU A 14 7.87 7.08 -2.94
CA LEU A 14 7.39 6.34 -4.10
C LEU A 14 8.51 5.44 -4.62
N VAL A 15 8.24 4.15 -4.68
CA VAL A 15 9.14 3.16 -5.29
C VAL A 15 8.73 2.92 -6.74
N HIS A 16 7.43 2.70 -6.94
CA HIS A 16 6.81 2.55 -8.25
C HIS A 16 5.39 3.12 -8.18
N GLY A 17 4.96 3.80 -9.23
CA GLY A 17 3.58 4.21 -9.40
C GLY A 17 3.21 4.11 -10.88
N PRO A 18 2.01 3.60 -11.21
CA PRO A 18 1.49 3.68 -12.56
C PRO A 18 1.27 5.14 -12.98
N ALA A 19 1.00 5.37 -14.27
CA ALA A 19 0.74 6.72 -14.77
C ALA A 19 -0.48 7.32 -14.06
N GLY A 20 -0.29 8.47 -13.41
CA GLY A 20 -1.36 9.13 -12.64
C GLY A 20 -1.63 8.48 -11.27
N TRP A 21 -0.65 7.78 -10.68
CA TRP A 21 -0.77 7.22 -9.34
C TRP A 21 -1.17 8.27 -8.30
N GLU A 22 -0.80 9.54 -8.50
CA GLU A 22 -1.19 10.64 -7.63
C GLU A 22 -2.68 10.96 -7.72
N GLN A 23 -3.43 10.39 -8.67
CA GLN A 23 -4.89 10.57 -8.80
C GLN A 23 -5.69 9.37 -8.27
N ILE A 24 -5.04 8.25 -7.98
CA ILE A 24 -5.67 7.03 -7.45
C ILE A 24 -6.53 7.37 -6.23
N ASN A 25 -7.80 6.96 -6.29
CA ASN A 25 -8.71 7.08 -5.16
C ASN A 25 -8.55 5.87 -4.25
N ILE A 26 -8.52 6.13 -2.94
CA ILE A 26 -8.45 5.15 -1.87
C ILE A 26 -9.65 5.35 -0.97
N GLU A 27 -10.58 4.41 -0.98
CA GLU A 27 -11.75 4.42 -0.09
C GLU A 27 -11.55 3.59 1.16
N THR A 28 -10.78 2.51 1.03
CA THR A 28 -10.58 1.58 2.13
C THR A 28 -9.10 1.31 2.38
N VAL A 29 -8.77 1.05 3.65
CA VAL A 29 -7.41 0.67 4.04
C VAL A 29 -7.46 -0.66 4.76
N PHE A 30 -6.59 -1.58 4.33
CA PHE A 30 -6.43 -2.88 4.95
C PHE A 30 -5.02 -3.02 5.50
N ALA A 31 -4.91 -3.25 6.80
CA ALA A 31 -3.63 -3.34 7.49
C ALA A 31 -3.37 -4.76 7.95
N SER A 32 -2.53 -5.52 7.25
CA SER A 32 -2.23 -6.91 7.60
C SER A 32 -0.83 -7.34 7.17
N ASP A 33 -0.25 -8.26 7.93
CA ASP A 33 0.96 -9.00 7.53
C ASP A 33 0.62 -10.45 7.17
N LEU A 34 -0.64 -10.87 7.38
CA LEU A 34 -1.14 -12.19 7.02
C LEU A 34 -1.77 -12.12 5.64
N MET A 35 -1.06 -12.66 4.63
CA MET A 35 -1.53 -12.63 3.25
C MET A 35 -2.81 -13.45 3.03
N SER A 36 -3.09 -14.44 3.88
CA SER A 36 -4.38 -15.13 3.90
C SER A 36 -5.55 -14.19 4.15
N ASP A 37 -5.38 -13.22 5.06
CA ASP A 37 -6.43 -12.26 5.39
C ASP A 37 -6.60 -11.25 4.26
N VAL A 38 -5.49 -10.86 3.62
CA VAL A 38 -5.51 -10.01 2.42
C VAL A 38 -6.29 -10.71 1.31
N LEU A 39 -5.99 -11.97 1.03
CA LEU A 39 -6.66 -12.74 -0.03
C LEU A 39 -8.15 -13.00 0.23
N MET A 40 -8.60 -12.90 1.48
CA MET A 40 -10.02 -13.00 1.85
C MET A 40 -10.70 -11.63 1.93
N SER A 41 -9.97 -10.55 1.67
CA SER A 41 -10.51 -9.21 1.69
C SER A 41 -11.15 -8.88 0.34
N GLU A 42 -12.40 -8.43 0.39
CA GLU A 42 -13.12 -7.87 -0.76
C GLU A 42 -13.44 -6.42 -0.42
N ARG A 43 -12.65 -5.47 -0.94
CA ARG A 43 -12.92 -4.04 -0.80
C ARG A 43 -12.50 -3.29 -2.05
N ASP A 44 -13.33 -2.36 -2.45
CA ASP A 44 -13.03 -1.46 -3.57
C ASP A 44 -11.96 -0.42 -3.16
N GLU A 45 -11.18 -0.01 -4.16
CA GLU A 45 -10.22 1.10 -4.06
C GLU A 45 -9.35 1.00 -2.79
N MET A 46 -8.79 -0.21 -2.60
CA MET A 46 -8.07 -0.59 -1.38
C MET A 46 -6.62 -0.15 -1.42
N LEU A 47 -6.17 0.44 -0.31
CA LEU A 47 -4.76 0.54 0.08
C LEU A 47 -4.40 -0.59 1.07
N LEU A 48 -3.44 -1.44 0.71
CA LEU A 48 -2.80 -2.37 1.64
C LEU A 48 -1.64 -1.68 2.38
N ILE A 49 -1.64 -1.75 3.71
CA ILE A 49 -0.47 -1.40 4.52
C ILE A 49 0.08 -2.63 5.25
N THR A 50 1.35 -2.93 5.01
CA THR A 50 1.98 -4.14 5.54
C THR A 50 3.42 -3.87 5.96
N SER A 51 3.90 -4.66 6.92
CA SER A 51 5.34 -4.76 7.23
C SER A 51 5.99 -5.93 6.49
N LEU A 52 5.26 -6.68 5.64
CA LEU A 52 5.82 -7.78 4.87
C LEU A 52 6.44 -7.26 3.56
N SER A 53 7.76 -7.08 3.56
CA SER A 53 8.53 -6.65 2.39
C SER A 53 9.00 -7.86 1.59
N THR A 54 8.07 -8.48 0.86
CA THR A 54 8.32 -9.62 -0.02
C THR A 54 7.45 -9.53 -1.27
N GLU A 55 7.80 -10.28 -2.32
CA GLU A 55 7.03 -10.38 -3.55
C GLU A 55 5.58 -10.87 -3.32
N GLN A 56 5.35 -11.60 -2.22
CA GLN A 56 4.03 -12.11 -1.87
C GLN A 56 3.05 -11.00 -1.51
N SER A 57 3.50 -9.91 -0.89
CA SER A 57 2.60 -8.81 -0.55
C SER A 57 2.05 -8.10 -1.78
N ILE A 58 2.90 -7.89 -2.79
CA ILE A 58 2.48 -7.34 -4.07
C ILE A 58 1.56 -8.31 -4.80
N ARG A 59 1.94 -9.60 -4.88
CA ARG A 59 1.12 -10.62 -5.56
C ARG A 59 -0.27 -10.74 -4.96
N SER A 60 -0.38 -10.77 -3.63
CA SER A 60 -1.67 -10.83 -2.95
C SER A 60 -2.48 -9.55 -3.16
N ALA A 61 -1.85 -8.38 -3.11
CA ALA A 61 -2.49 -7.10 -3.43
C ALA A 61 -3.06 -7.08 -4.85
N GLY A 62 -2.29 -7.54 -5.85
CA GLY A 62 -2.75 -7.63 -7.23
C GLY A 62 -3.90 -8.64 -7.42
N ILE A 63 -3.90 -9.76 -6.71
CA ILE A 63 -5.01 -10.75 -6.76
C ILE A 63 -6.32 -10.15 -6.27
N VAL A 64 -6.29 -9.35 -5.20
CA VAL A 64 -7.50 -8.74 -4.62
C VAL A 64 -7.85 -7.38 -5.22
N GLY A 65 -7.11 -6.93 -6.24
CA GLY A 65 -7.36 -5.65 -6.91
C GLY A 65 -7.05 -4.44 -6.02
N SER A 66 -6.05 -4.52 -5.14
CA SER A 66 -5.61 -3.35 -4.38
C SER A 66 -4.85 -2.38 -5.28
N GLU A 67 -5.22 -1.11 -5.20
CA GLU A 67 -4.65 0.00 -5.98
C GLU A 67 -3.21 0.32 -5.57
N ALA A 68 -2.87 0.09 -4.30
CA ALA A 68 -1.59 0.49 -3.73
C ALA A 68 -1.16 -0.38 -2.54
N VAL A 69 0.14 -0.54 -2.39
CA VAL A 69 0.81 -1.16 -1.24
C VAL A 69 1.78 -0.16 -0.61
N ILE A 70 1.65 0.04 0.69
CA ILE A 70 2.63 0.77 1.52
C ILE A 70 3.37 -0.21 2.42
N ILE A 71 4.69 -0.27 2.25
CA ILE A 71 5.60 -1.00 3.13
C ILE A 71 5.96 -0.11 4.32
N ALA A 72 5.61 -0.56 5.51
CA ALA A 72 5.86 0.15 6.77
C ALA A 72 7.22 -0.22 7.38
N ASN A 73 7.61 0.53 8.42
CA ASN A 73 8.79 0.30 9.27
C ASN A 73 10.13 0.49 8.55
N LYS A 74 10.21 1.38 7.54
CA LYS A 74 11.45 1.68 6.82
C LYS A 74 12.12 0.44 6.23
N LYS A 75 11.34 -0.56 5.81
CA LYS A 75 11.89 -1.77 5.20
C LYS A 75 12.33 -1.51 3.77
N THR A 76 13.40 -2.17 3.36
CA THR A 76 13.86 -2.14 1.98
C THR A 76 12.96 -3.05 1.13
N VAL A 77 12.52 -2.52 -0.01
CA VAL A 77 11.81 -3.27 -1.05
C VAL A 77 12.81 -4.00 -1.95
N THR A 78 12.45 -5.19 -2.42
CA THR A 78 13.31 -5.96 -3.34
C THR A 78 13.04 -5.56 -4.79
N GLU A 79 14.00 -5.80 -5.69
CA GLU A 79 13.77 -5.63 -7.13
C GLU A 79 12.58 -6.46 -7.62
N GLY A 80 12.41 -7.68 -7.10
CA GLY A 80 11.29 -8.55 -7.45
C GLY A 80 9.92 -7.94 -7.09
N MET A 81 9.83 -7.19 -5.99
CA MET A 81 8.62 -6.45 -5.64
C MET A 81 8.34 -5.32 -6.64
N ILE A 82 9.39 -4.60 -7.06
CA ILE A 82 9.26 -3.50 -8.01
C ILE A 82 8.78 -4.00 -9.37
N GLU A 83 9.36 -5.09 -9.87
CA GLU A 83 8.94 -5.69 -11.14
C GLU A 83 7.51 -6.22 -11.07
N LEU A 84 7.12 -6.89 -9.98
CA LEU A 84 5.73 -7.32 -9.81
C LEU A 84 4.75 -6.16 -9.70
N ALA A 85 5.13 -5.08 -9.04
CA ALA A 85 4.28 -3.89 -8.91
C ALA A 85 4.01 -3.28 -10.29
N LYS A 86 5.05 -3.21 -11.15
CA LYS A 86 4.90 -2.79 -12.55
C LYS A 86 4.01 -3.72 -13.36
N ASP A 87 4.23 -5.03 -13.27
CA ASP A 87 3.48 -6.03 -14.03
C ASP A 87 2.00 -6.07 -13.66
N GLN A 88 1.68 -5.73 -12.40
CA GLN A 88 0.32 -5.78 -11.86
C GLN A 88 -0.36 -4.41 -11.77
N ASP A 89 0.30 -3.34 -12.21
CA ASP A 89 -0.19 -1.96 -12.16
C ASP A 89 -0.54 -1.47 -10.73
N VAL A 90 0.20 -1.96 -9.73
CA VAL A 90 -0.02 -1.65 -8.30
C VAL A 90 0.98 -0.59 -7.85
N ALA A 91 0.50 0.52 -7.29
CA ALA A 91 1.41 1.52 -6.72
C ALA A 91 2.15 0.96 -5.50
N LEU A 92 3.47 1.13 -5.45
CA LEU A 92 4.33 0.66 -4.35
C LEU A 92 5.06 1.84 -3.72
N LEU A 93 4.86 2.01 -2.41
CA LEU A 93 5.52 3.04 -1.61
C LEU A 93 6.13 2.43 -0.34
N CYS A 94 7.09 3.13 0.25
CA CYS A 94 7.65 2.77 1.54
C CYS A 94 7.60 3.97 2.50
N THR A 95 7.21 3.73 3.75
CA THR A 95 7.25 4.75 4.81
C THR A 95 8.17 4.34 5.94
N LYS A 96 8.83 5.34 6.54
CA LYS A 96 9.61 5.17 7.75
C LYS A 96 8.75 4.88 8.99
N PHE A 97 7.46 5.20 8.96
CA PHE A 97 6.59 5.07 10.14
C PHE A 97 6.24 3.60 10.45
N PRO A 98 6.10 3.25 11.74
CA PRO A 98 5.56 1.96 12.15
C PRO A 98 4.15 1.73 11.63
N LYS A 99 3.79 0.49 11.25
CA LYS A 99 2.46 0.16 10.69
C LYS A 99 1.29 0.72 11.52
N TYR A 100 1.31 0.55 12.84
CA TYR A 100 0.26 1.08 13.73
C TYR A 100 0.16 2.61 13.68
N GLU A 101 1.29 3.31 13.69
CA GLU A 101 1.33 4.76 13.59
C GLU A 101 0.78 5.23 12.23
N SER A 102 1.19 4.56 11.15
CA SER A 102 0.66 4.84 9.82
C SER A 102 -0.86 4.68 9.78
N CYS A 103 -1.42 3.62 10.36
CA CYS A 103 -2.87 3.43 10.46
C CYS A 103 -3.55 4.57 11.22
N ILE A 104 -3.01 5.02 12.35
CA ILE A 104 -3.58 6.16 13.11
C ILE A 104 -3.62 7.41 12.23
N ARG A 105 -2.50 7.72 11.57
CA ARG A 105 -2.40 8.96 10.78
C ARG A 105 -3.32 8.92 9.56
N ILE A 106 -3.43 7.76 8.90
CA ILE A 106 -4.42 7.51 7.84
C ILE A 106 -5.84 7.68 8.39
N GLY A 107 -6.18 7.04 9.51
CA GLY A 107 -7.52 7.10 10.10
C GLY A 107 -7.96 8.54 10.39
N ARG A 108 -7.07 9.36 10.97
CA ARG A 108 -7.30 10.79 11.18
C ARG A 108 -7.54 11.56 9.88
N LEU A 109 -6.82 11.22 8.81
CA LEU A 109 -6.99 11.84 7.50
C LEU A 109 -8.33 11.46 6.85
N MET A 110 -8.80 10.24 7.10
CA MET A 110 -10.07 9.72 6.56
C MET A 110 -11.29 10.07 7.42
N GLY A 111 -11.10 10.61 8.62
CA GLY A 111 -12.19 10.94 9.54
C GLY A 111 -12.77 9.73 10.29
N ALA A 112 -11.97 8.67 10.45
CA ALA A 112 -12.29 7.46 11.21
C ALA A 112 -11.86 7.55 12.68
#